data_AF-A0A1H5MFN7-F1
#
_entry.id   AF-A0A1H5MFN7-F1
#
_cell.length_a   1.000
_cell.length_b   1.000
_cell.length_c   1.000
_cell.angle_alpha   90.00
_cell.angle_beta   90.00
_cell.angle_gamma   90.00
#
_symmetry.space_group_name_H-M   'P 1'
#
loop_
_entity.id
_entity.type
_entity.pdbx_description
1 polymer ?
#
loop_
_entity_poly.entity_id
_entity_poly.type
_entity_poly.pdbx_seq_one_letter_code
_entity_poly.pdbx_strand_id
1 'polypeptide(L)'
;MGARAQYVVVENGAWQRYYSHWGANRVVDDLLPGPAAATRSFRATREIDEWLDDVWCEGAALVDHDRRVLLWFAFVDGWADHLAARAVLARTWPGWDVRFAHDGMGDLTQHLGLGRELTRTPGWFETFEAVGFAHTEYSEPHSVASLRLPDGSVRGWGSDWEPVEHLAGGRGLMDHLAASPATPVLTDMPYGGVHFDPGTRTVSLWAVQTVAGIHDWPLPGWEDWALDFRGDDHTLQAELLQADFPFPEPPLAAALRRLGDGLGTPPPDNGPLLACAAAASGPGGATPVVTPAALIPHEPADPTPAEPVALRAAITALVAEAAEPLS
;
A
#
# COMPACT_ATOMS: atom_id res chain seq x y z
N MET A 1 -7.37 -18.75 2.90
CA MET A 1 -6.29 -17.89 3.41
C MET A 1 -5.15 -17.97 2.41
N GLY A 2 -4.58 -16.82 2.06
CA GLY A 2 -3.52 -16.62 1.08
C GLY A 2 -2.91 -15.24 1.30
N ALA A 3 -1.86 -14.93 0.55
CA ALA A 3 -1.28 -13.60 0.41
C ALA A 3 -0.97 -13.44 -1.09
N ARG A 4 -2.01 -13.21 -1.90
CA ARG A 4 -2.00 -13.40 -3.34
C ARG A 4 -1.34 -12.21 -4.04
N ALA A 5 -0.31 -12.50 -4.82
CA ALA A 5 0.36 -11.51 -5.65
C ALA A 5 0.17 -11.75 -7.15
N GLN A 6 0.09 -10.64 -7.88
CA GLN A 6 0.20 -10.63 -9.34
C GLN A 6 1.46 -9.92 -9.79
N TYR A 7 2.22 -10.56 -10.67
CA TYR A 7 3.42 -9.98 -11.26
C TYR A 7 3.25 -9.81 -12.75
N VAL A 8 3.82 -8.75 -13.32
CA VAL A 8 3.80 -8.48 -14.76
C VAL A 8 5.21 -8.15 -15.22
N VAL A 9 5.62 -8.73 -16.34
CA VAL A 9 6.86 -8.39 -17.03
C VAL A 9 6.51 -7.89 -18.43
N VAL A 10 7.00 -6.71 -18.80
CA VAL A 10 6.91 -6.15 -20.16
C VAL A 10 8.31 -6.13 -20.77
N GLU A 11 8.48 -6.75 -21.93
CA GLU A 11 9.75 -6.80 -22.65
C GLU A 11 9.49 -7.01 -24.15
N ASN A 12 10.19 -6.27 -25.01
CA ASN A 12 10.10 -6.35 -26.46
C ASN A 12 8.69 -6.08 -27.02
N GLY A 13 7.95 -5.16 -26.40
CA GLY A 13 6.60 -4.76 -26.79
C GLY A 13 5.52 -5.78 -26.45
N ALA A 14 5.84 -6.82 -25.68
CA ALA A 14 4.91 -7.82 -25.18
C ALA A 14 4.94 -7.88 -23.65
N TRP A 15 3.89 -8.41 -23.04
CA TRP A 15 3.83 -8.60 -21.60
C TRP A 15 3.30 -9.98 -21.22
N GLN A 16 3.73 -10.47 -20.06
CA GLN A 16 3.29 -11.72 -19.45
C GLN A 16 2.93 -11.49 -17.98
N ARG A 17 1.96 -12.26 -17.48
CA ARG A 17 1.52 -12.22 -16.08
C ARG A 17 1.93 -13.49 -15.35
N TYR A 18 2.27 -13.32 -14.10
CA TYR A 18 2.60 -14.41 -13.19
C TYR A 18 1.86 -14.25 -11.87
N TYR A 19 1.75 -15.35 -11.14
CA TYR A 19 0.93 -15.48 -9.95
C TYR A 19 1.67 -16.20 -8.84
N SER A 20 1.52 -15.67 -7.63
CA SER A 20 1.89 -16.36 -6.40
C SER A 20 0.74 -16.32 -5.40
N HIS A 21 0.41 -17.48 -4.82
CA HIS A 21 -0.61 -17.56 -3.77
C HIS A 21 -0.15 -16.97 -2.43
N TRP A 22 1.16 -16.83 -2.24
CA TRP A 22 1.80 -16.40 -1.00
C TRP A 22 2.79 -15.25 -1.21
N GLY A 23 2.75 -14.57 -2.36
CA GLY A 23 3.73 -13.58 -2.77
C GLY A 23 3.44 -12.14 -2.31
N ALA A 24 2.23 -11.80 -1.85
CA ALA A 24 1.86 -10.41 -1.54
C ALA A 24 2.76 -9.80 -0.45
N ASN A 25 3.05 -10.58 0.59
CA ASN A 25 3.95 -10.18 1.68
C ASN A 25 5.43 -10.19 1.29
N ARG A 26 5.75 -10.57 0.04
CA ARG A 26 7.12 -10.68 -0.48
C ARG A 26 7.39 -9.78 -1.68
N VAL A 27 6.39 -9.04 -2.15
CA VAL A 27 6.54 -8.14 -3.31
C VAL A 27 7.74 -7.22 -3.14
N VAL A 28 7.90 -6.59 -1.97
CA VAL A 28 9.05 -5.72 -1.69
C VAL A 28 10.36 -6.51 -1.77
N ASP A 29 10.47 -7.63 -1.06
CA ASP A 29 11.67 -8.48 -1.05
C ASP A 29 12.10 -8.93 -2.45
N ASP A 30 11.14 -9.30 -3.30
CA ASP A 30 11.38 -9.75 -4.67
C ASP A 30 11.90 -8.60 -5.56
N LEU A 31 11.56 -7.35 -5.23
CA LEU A 31 11.96 -6.15 -5.94
C LEU A 31 13.31 -5.58 -5.48
N LEU A 32 13.65 -5.70 -4.19
CA LEU A 32 14.83 -5.05 -3.60
C LEU A 32 16.15 -5.32 -4.33
N PRO A 33 16.46 -6.54 -4.82
CA PRO A 33 17.75 -6.80 -5.46
C PRO A 33 17.91 -6.18 -6.86
N GLY A 34 16.85 -5.58 -7.44
CA GLY A 34 16.90 -4.84 -8.69
C GLY A 34 16.15 -5.51 -9.86
N PRO A 35 16.13 -4.87 -11.05
CA PRO A 35 15.25 -5.23 -12.16
C PRO A 35 15.47 -6.64 -12.71
N ALA A 36 16.73 -7.06 -12.84
CA ALA A 36 17.06 -8.38 -13.36
C ALA A 36 16.65 -9.49 -12.38
N ALA A 37 16.87 -9.29 -11.08
CA ALA A 37 16.48 -10.24 -10.06
C ALA A 37 14.96 -10.36 -9.94
N ALA A 38 14.25 -9.23 -9.87
CA ALA A 38 12.79 -9.19 -9.83
C ALA A 38 12.18 -9.95 -11.01
N THR A 39 12.66 -9.68 -12.22
CA THR A 39 12.15 -10.34 -13.44
C THR A 39 12.38 -11.85 -13.42
N ARG A 40 13.53 -12.32 -12.94
CA ARG A 40 13.79 -13.75 -12.78
C ARG A 40 12.89 -14.37 -11.72
N SER A 41 12.70 -13.69 -10.60
CA SER A 41 11.78 -14.12 -9.54
C SER A 41 10.36 -14.28 -10.09
N PHE A 42 9.84 -13.27 -10.79
CA PHE A 42 8.48 -13.29 -11.33
C PHE A 42 8.28 -14.43 -12.35
N ARG A 43 9.25 -14.61 -13.27
CA ARG A 43 9.22 -15.68 -14.27
C ARG A 43 9.33 -17.09 -13.70
N ALA A 44 9.84 -17.24 -12.47
CA ALA A 44 9.88 -18.54 -11.78
C ALA A 44 8.52 -18.92 -11.16
N THR A 45 7.62 -17.95 -11.00
CA THR A 45 6.26 -18.20 -10.52
C THR A 45 5.33 -18.63 -11.65
N ARG A 46 4.08 -19.00 -11.32
CA ARG A 46 3.14 -19.59 -12.28
C ARG A 46 2.63 -18.53 -13.25
N GLU A 47 2.83 -18.72 -14.55
CA GLU A 47 2.19 -17.89 -15.59
C GLU A 47 0.66 -18.04 -15.58
N ILE A 48 -0.07 -16.93 -15.76
CA ILE A 48 -1.55 -16.92 -15.76
C ILE A 48 -2.14 -16.01 -16.86
N ASP A 49 -3.32 -16.41 -17.34
CA ASP A 49 -4.09 -15.67 -18.37
C ASP A 49 -5.13 -14.69 -17.80
N GLU A 50 -5.41 -14.77 -16.51
CA GLU A 50 -6.44 -13.95 -15.85
C GLU A 50 -5.79 -12.86 -15.01
N TRP A 51 -6.53 -11.77 -14.79
CA TRP A 51 -6.14 -10.77 -13.79
C TRP A 51 -6.74 -11.17 -12.44
N LEU A 52 -6.01 -10.89 -11.37
CA LEU A 52 -6.62 -10.82 -10.04
C LEU A 52 -7.46 -9.53 -10.00
N ASP A 53 -8.62 -9.60 -9.38
CA ASP A 53 -9.41 -8.41 -9.08
C ASP A 53 -8.83 -7.65 -7.87
N ASP A 54 -9.31 -6.43 -7.67
CA ASP A 54 -8.87 -5.55 -6.58
C ASP A 54 -9.20 -6.10 -5.18
N VAL A 55 -10.11 -7.07 -5.08
CA VAL A 55 -10.50 -7.70 -3.81
C VAL A 55 -9.53 -8.82 -3.41
N TRP A 56 -9.07 -9.60 -4.39
CA TRP A 56 -8.20 -10.75 -4.14
C TRP A 56 -6.72 -10.45 -4.34
N CYS A 57 -6.36 -9.36 -5.03
CA CYS A 57 -4.96 -8.97 -5.23
C CYS A 57 -4.44 -8.19 -4.03
N GLU A 58 -3.68 -8.87 -3.16
CA GLU A 58 -3.15 -8.30 -1.92
C GLU A 58 -1.75 -7.66 -2.13
N GLY A 59 -1.17 -7.80 -3.32
CA GLY A 59 0.09 -7.16 -3.73
C GLY A 59 0.37 -7.38 -5.21
N ALA A 60 1.04 -6.44 -5.87
CA ALA A 60 1.43 -6.62 -7.26
C ALA A 60 2.67 -5.83 -7.64
N ALA A 61 3.31 -6.26 -8.73
CA ALA A 61 4.36 -5.47 -9.37
C ALA A 61 4.35 -5.64 -10.89
N LEU A 62 4.67 -4.57 -11.59
CA LEU A 62 4.89 -4.53 -13.03
C LEU A 62 6.29 -4.00 -13.32
N VAL A 63 7.08 -4.79 -14.05
CA VAL A 63 8.42 -4.42 -14.51
C VAL A 63 8.39 -4.25 -16.01
N ASP A 64 8.49 -3.01 -16.47
CA ASP A 64 8.53 -2.66 -17.88
C ASP A 64 9.97 -2.36 -18.32
N HIS A 65 10.62 -3.33 -18.96
CA HIS A 65 11.99 -3.19 -19.46
C HIS A 65 12.11 -2.24 -20.65
N ASP A 66 11.04 -2.08 -21.43
CA ASP A 66 11.04 -1.24 -22.62
C ASP A 66 11.04 0.24 -22.23
N ARG A 67 10.31 0.59 -21.17
CA ARG A 67 10.18 1.96 -20.65
C ARG A 67 11.01 2.24 -19.40
N ARG A 68 11.60 1.20 -18.79
CA ARG A 68 12.27 1.24 -17.48
C ARG A 68 11.37 1.79 -16.38
N VAL A 69 10.18 1.21 -16.27
CA VAL A 69 9.18 1.57 -15.25
C VAL A 69 8.98 0.39 -14.30
N LEU A 70 8.99 0.67 -13.00
CA LEU A 70 8.51 -0.22 -11.96
C LEU A 70 7.25 0.39 -11.34
N LEU A 71 6.13 -0.32 -11.44
CA LEU A 71 4.92 -0.06 -10.65
C LEU A 71 4.79 -1.16 -9.61
N TRP A 72 4.46 -0.82 -8.37
CA TRP A 72 4.27 -1.83 -7.33
C TRP A 72 3.31 -1.36 -6.25
N PHE A 73 2.58 -2.29 -5.66
CA PHE A 73 1.93 -2.10 -4.38
C PHE A 73 2.07 -3.38 -3.56
N ALA A 74 2.10 -3.22 -2.25
CA ALA A 74 2.22 -4.33 -1.31
C ALA A 74 1.61 -3.90 0.02
N PHE A 75 1.27 -4.88 0.85
CA PHE A 75 1.05 -4.62 2.26
C PHE A 75 2.37 -4.15 2.89
N VAL A 76 2.31 -3.03 3.62
CA VAL A 76 3.43 -2.48 4.38
C VAL A 76 3.01 -2.41 5.84
N ASP A 77 3.87 -2.92 6.73
CA ASP A 77 3.59 -2.99 8.18
C ASP A 77 3.53 -1.61 8.86
N GLY A 78 3.96 -0.56 8.15
CA GLY A 78 3.96 0.80 8.66
C GLY A 78 4.55 1.81 7.68
N TRP A 79 4.34 3.10 7.96
CA TRP A 79 4.88 4.22 7.19
C TRP A 79 6.41 4.15 7.03
N ALA A 80 7.12 3.86 8.12
CA ALA A 80 8.59 3.80 8.11
C ALA A 80 9.11 2.67 7.21
N ASP A 81 8.40 1.53 7.16
CA ASP A 81 8.76 0.40 6.30
C ASP A 81 8.51 0.72 4.82
N HIS A 82 7.42 1.43 4.50
CA HIS A 82 7.19 1.98 3.15
C HIS A 82 8.31 2.92 2.71
N LEU A 83 8.69 3.89 3.55
CA LEU A 83 9.80 4.81 3.26
C LEU A 83 11.13 4.06 3.08
N ALA A 84 11.41 3.07 3.93
CA ALA A 84 12.60 2.25 3.82
C ALA A 84 12.64 1.48 2.48
N ALA A 85 11.52 0.85 2.10
CA ALA A 85 11.39 0.15 0.83
C ALA A 85 11.66 1.09 -0.35
N ARG A 86 11.01 2.27 -0.38
CA ARG A 86 11.23 3.28 -1.43
C ARG A 86 12.68 3.74 -1.51
N ALA A 87 13.30 4.01 -0.37
CA ALA A 87 14.70 4.46 -0.32
C ALA A 87 15.66 3.41 -0.89
N VAL A 88 15.45 2.13 -0.56
CA VAL A 88 16.27 1.03 -1.09
C VAL A 88 16.01 0.82 -2.59
N LEU A 89 14.76 0.81 -3.03
CA LEU A 89 14.41 0.66 -4.45
C LEU A 89 15.04 1.79 -5.29
N ALA A 90 15.05 3.03 -4.80
CA ALA A 90 15.71 4.15 -5.48
C ALA A 90 17.22 3.91 -5.68
N ARG A 91 17.88 3.14 -4.80
CA ARG A 91 19.30 2.77 -4.93
C ARG A 91 19.52 1.56 -5.84
N THR A 92 18.63 0.58 -5.81
CA THR A 92 18.79 -0.70 -6.53
C THR A 92 18.16 -0.74 -7.92
N TRP A 93 17.37 0.28 -8.27
CA TRP A 93 16.76 0.47 -9.59
C TRP A 93 17.30 1.72 -10.31
N PRO A 94 18.62 1.84 -10.53
CA PRO A 94 19.20 3.05 -11.10
C PRO A 94 18.72 3.28 -12.54
N GLY A 95 18.24 4.49 -12.82
CA GLY A 95 17.75 4.88 -14.15
C GLY A 95 16.38 4.31 -14.51
N TRP A 96 15.65 3.78 -13.54
CA TRP A 96 14.25 3.40 -13.67
C TRP A 96 13.35 4.45 -13.01
N ASP A 97 12.12 4.53 -13.51
CA ASP A 97 11.04 5.25 -12.88
C ASP A 97 10.28 4.31 -11.94
N VAL A 98 10.51 4.45 -10.64
CA VAL A 98 9.94 3.60 -9.60
C VAL A 98 8.78 4.32 -8.92
N ARG A 99 7.58 3.76 -9.05
CA ARG A 99 6.35 4.35 -8.53
C ARG A 99 5.56 3.34 -7.70
N PHE A 100 4.99 3.83 -6.62
CA PHE A 100 3.95 3.09 -5.92
C PHE A 100 2.65 3.18 -6.74
N ALA A 101 1.97 2.05 -6.92
CA ALA A 101 0.70 1.93 -7.62
C ALA A 101 -0.43 2.24 -6.63
N HIS A 102 -0.72 3.53 -6.45
CA HIS A 102 -1.74 3.96 -5.47
C HIS A 102 -3.13 3.46 -5.84
N ASP A 103 -3.47 3.31 -7.11
CA ASP A 103 -4.74 2.71 -7.55
C ASP A 103 -4.65 1.18 -7.69
N GLY A 104 -3.68 0.57 -7.01
CA GLY A 104 -3.46 -0.88 -7.03
C GLY A 104 -3.34 -1.44 -8.44
N MET A 105 -4.16 -2.43 -8.77
CA MET A 105 -4.20 -3.04 -10.10
C MET A 105 -4.66 -2.09 -11.21
N GLY A 106 -5.43 -1.05 -10.87
CA GLY A 106 -5.84 -0.01 -11.81
C GLY A 106 -4.65 0.69 -12.47
N ASP A 107 -3.60 1.00 -11.70
CA ASP A 107 -2.38 1.62 -12.24
C ASP A 107 -1.61 0.67 -13.18
N LEU A 108 -1.54 -0.63 -12.83
CA LEU A 108 -0.85 -1.63 -13.65
C LEU A 108 -1.57 -1.83 -14.98
N THR A 109 -2.88 -2.03 -14.95
CA THR A 109 -3.71 -2.25 -16.15
C THR A 109 -3.78 -1.00 -17.04
N GLN A 110 -3.82 0.19 -16.43
CA GLN A 110 -3.73 1.46 -17.16
C GLN A 110 -2.39 1.63 -17.87
N HIS A 111 -1.27 1.26 -17.23
CA HIS A 111 0.06 1.34 -17.84
C HIS A 111 0.19 0.49 -19.10
N LEU A 112 -0.48 -0.66 -19.11
CA LEU A 112 -0.58 -1.56 -20.27
C LEU A 112 -1.61 -1.13 -21.32
N GLY A 113 -2.36 -0.05 -21.08
CA GLY A 113 -3.40 0.45 -21.99
C GLY A 113 -4.69 -0.38 -21.99
N LEU A 114 -4.93 -1.17 -20.93
CA LEU A 114 -6.14 -2.00 -20.80
C LEU A 114 -7.31 -1.28 -20.12
N GLY A 115 -7.02 -0.19 -19.41
CA GLY A 115 -7.99 0.59 -18.62
C GLY A 115 -8.10 0.12 -17.18
N ARG A 116 -8.30 1.08 -16.27
CA ARG A 116 -8.32 0.87 -14.80
C ARG A 116 -9.44 -0.04 -14.31
N GLU A 117 -10.59 0.00 -14.99
CA GLU A 117 -11.79 -0.76 -14.61
C GLU A 117 -11.68 -2.27 -14.83
N LEU A 118 -10.61 -2.75 -15.48
CA LEU A 118 -10.50 -4.17 -15.87
C LEU A 118 -10.58 -5.13 -14.68
N THR A 119 -10.03 -4.73 -13.53
CA THR A 119 -9.94 -5.55 -12.31
C THR A 119 -10.95 -5.15 -11.24
N ARG A 120 -11.79 -4.16 -11.53
CA ARG A 120 -12.75 -3.63 -10.56
C ARG A 120 -14.04 -4.44 -10.56
N THR A 121 -14.49 -4.79 -9.37
CA THR A 121 -15.80 -5.39 -9.19
C THR A 121 -16.89 -4.34 -9.44
N PRO A 122 -18.00 -4.67 -10.12
CA PRO A 122 -19.12 -3.75 -10.25
C PRO A 122 -19.62 -3.29 -8.87
N GLY A 123 -19.74 -1.97 -8.67
CA GLY A 123 -20.15 -1.40 -7.38
C GLY A 123 -19.05 -1.39 -6.32
N TRP A 124 -17.77 -1.53 -6.69
CA TRP A 124 -16.63 -1.54 -5.76
C TRP A 124 -16.61 -0.36 -4.79
N PHE A 125 -17.09 0.82 -5.20
CA PHE A 125 -17.20 1.98 -4.34
C PHE A 125 -18.60 2.09 -3.75
N GLU A 126 -18.77 1.58 -2.54
CA GLU A 126 -20.02 1.67 -1.79
C GLU A 126 -19.97 2.88 -0.83
N THR A 127 -20.87 3.84 -1.02
CA THR A 127 -21.06 4.94 -0.07
C THR A 127 -21.89 4.49 1.12
N PHE A 128 -21.60 5.02 2.29
CA PHE A 128 -22.38 4.77 3.50
C PHE A 128 -22.66 6.06 4.26
N GLU A 129 -23.68 6.03 5.13
CA GLU A 129 -23.94 7.14 6.03
C GLU A 129 -22.87 7.15 7.12
N ALA A 130 -22.11 8.24 7.23
CA ALA A 130 -21.11 8.39 8.27
C ALA A 130 -21.79 8.41 9.65
N VAL A 131 -21.70 7.32 10.40
CA VAL A 131 -22.22 7.23 11.77
C VAL A 131 -21.06 6.91 12.71
N GLY A 132 -20.90 7.70 13.78
CA GLY A 132 -19.97 7.37 14.87
C GLY A 132 -18.50 7.74 14.63
N PHE A 133 -18.22 8.73 13.80
CA PHE A 133 -16.85 9.21 13.55
C PHE A 133 -16.17 9.71 14.85
N ALA A 134 -15.07 9.04 15.24
CA ALA A 134 -14.32 9.20 16.50
C ALA A 134 -14.90 8.48 17.74
N HIS A 135 -15.06 7.15 17.66
CA HIS A 135 -15.03 6.34 18.88
C HIS A 135 -13.64 6.45 19.53
N THR A 136 -13.59 7.12 20.68
CA THR A 136 -12.37 7.54 21.39
C THR A 136 -11.55 6.41 22.03
N GLU A 137 -11.84 5.15 21.68
CA GLU A 137 -11.21 3.98 22.32
C GLU A 137 -9.92 3.53 21.60
N TYR A 138 -9.66 4.01 20.39
CA TYR A 138 -8.47 3.64 19.63
C TYR A 138 -7.31 4.59 19.93
N SER A 139 -6.21 4.02 20.43
CA SER A 139 -4.97 4.75 20.74
C SER A 139 -4.04 4.92 19.53
N GLU A 140 -4.28 4.19 18.44
CA GLU A 140 -3.42 4.11 17.25
C GLU A 140 -4.29 4.30 16.00
N PRO A 141 -4.43 5.53 15.49
CA PRO A 141 -5.28 5.79 14.33
C PRO A 141 -4.63 5.29 13.03
N HIS A 142 -5.44 4.68 12.17
CA HIS A 142 -5.04 4.27 10.82
C HIS A 142 -4.83 5.47 9.89
N SER A 143 -5.59 6.55 10.06
CA SER A 143 -5.46 7.75 9.25
C SER A 143 -5.76 9.05 10.01
N VAL A 144 -5.54 10.19 9.36
CA VAL A 144 -5.88 11.53 9.91
C VAL A 144 -6.91 12.20 9.02
N ALA A 145 -8.06 12.53 9.59
CA ALA A 145 -9.01 13.43 8.97
C ALA A 145 -8.79 14.85 9.47
N SER A 146 -8.83 15.83 8.57
CA SER A 146 -8.80 17.25 8.95
C SER A 146 -9.84 18.06 8.18
N LEU A 147 -10.32 19.12 8.81
CA LEU A 147 -11.39 19.98 8.29
C LEU A 147 -11.03 21.44 8.48
N ARG A 148 -11.19 22.24 7.42
CA ARG A 148 -11.24 23.71 7.54
C ARG A 148 -12.61 24.16 8.01
N LEU A 149 -12.66 24.79 9.18
CA LEU A 149 -13.88 25.31 9.80
C LEU A 149 -14.32 26.66 9.19
N PRO A 150 -15.58 27.09 9.40
CA PRO A 150 -16.08 28.36 8.88
C PRO A 150 -15.32 29.61 9.35
N ASP A 151 -14.65 29.54 10.51
CA ASP A 151 -13.81 30.63 11.04
C ASP A 151 -12.40 30.66 10.43
N GLY A 152 -12.09 29.74 9.51
CA GLY A 152 -10.81 29.60 8.82
C GLY A 152 -9.80 28.74 9.56
N SER A 153 -10.06 28.34 10.81
CA SER A 153 -9.20 27.41 11.55
C SER A 153 -9.24 26.01 10.93
N VAL A 154 -8.17 25.24 11.15
CA VAL A 154 -8.09 23.84 10.73
C VAL A 154 -7.99 22.98 11.97
N ARG A 155 -8.75 21.89 12.01
CA ARG A 155 -8.68 20.89 13.08
C ARG A 155 -8.44 19.52 12.48
N GLY A 156 -7.76 18.65 13.23
CA GLY A 156 -7.45 17.27 12.88
C GLY A 156 -7.97 16.29 13.92
N TRP A 157 -8.25 15.08 13.45
CA TRP A 157 -8.70 13.95 14.25
C TRP A 157 -7.99 12.68 13.76
N GLY A 158 -7.48 11.89 14.69
CA GLY A 158 -7.10 10.50 14.41
C GLY A 158 -8.34 9.67 14.11
N SER A 159 -8.24 8.78 13.14
CA SER A 159 -9.32 7.94 12.65
C SER A 159 -8.85 6.49 12.52
N ASP A 160 -9.69 5.54 12.91
CA ASP A 160 -9.51 4.12 12.66
C ASP A 160 -9.90 3.72 11.23
N TRP A 161 -10.52 4.63 10.48
CA TRP A 161 -10.89 4.42 9.08
C TRP A 161 -9.68 4.58 8.16
N GLU A 162 -9.72 3.90 7.02
CA GLU A 162 -8.81 4.13 5.90
C GLU A 162 -9.13 5.46 5.18
N PRO A 163 -8.17 6.09 4.49
CA PRO A 163 -8.43 7.35 3.78
C PRO A 163 -9.60 7.28 2.80
N VAL A 164 -9.78 6.16 2.10
CA VAL A 164 -10.89 5.97 1.14
C VAL A 164 -12.26 5.91 1.82
N GLU A 165 -12.34 5.37 3.04
CA GLU A 165 -13.59 5.24 3.79
C GLU A 165 -14.12 6.62 4.21
N HIS A 166 -13.24 7.60 4.43
CA HIS A 166 -13.66 8.98 4.65
C HIS A 166 -14.36 9.58 3.43
N LEU A 167 -13.95 9.19 2.23
CA LEU A 167 -14.62 9.60 1.00
C LEU A 167 -15.96 8.87 0.83
N ALA A 168 -16.01 7.58 1.17
CA ALA A 168 -17.21 6.75 1.12
C ALA A 168 -18.30 7.19 2.12
N GLY A 169 -17.90 7.70 3.30
CA GLY A 169 -18.80 8.34 4.26
C GLY A 169 -19.42 9.66 3.74
N GLY A 170 -18.92 10.16 2.62
CA GLY A 170 -19.45 11.31 1.90
C GLY A 170 -19.34 12.63 2.66
N ARG A 171 -19.98 13.67 2.12
CA ARG A 171 -19.89 15.03 2.66
C ARG A 171 -20.49 15.20 4.06
N GLY A 172 -21.43 14.34 4.46
CA GLY A 172 -22.04 14.36 5.79
C GLY A 172 -21.02 14.12 6.91
N LEU A 173 -19.91 13.45 6.60
CA LEU A 173 -18.79 13.27 7.53
C LEU A 173 -18.23 14.59 8.08
N MET A 174 -18.27 15.68 7.30
CA MET A 174 -17.76 16.98 7.76
C MET A 174 -18.54 17.54 8.95
N ASP A 175 -19.86 17.30 9.00
CA ASP A 175 -20.69 17.73 10.12
C ASP A 175 -20.37 16.90 11.38
N HIS A 176 -20.10 15.60 11.20
CA HIS A 176 -19.65 14.73 12.28
C HIS A 176 -18.28 15.15 12.83
N LEU A 177 -17.30 15.36 11.94
CA LEU A 177 -15.97 15.88 12.29
C LEU A 177 -16.08 17.16 13.13
N ALA A 178 -16.85 18.14 12.67
CA ALA A 178 -17.02 19.41 13.36
C ALA A 178 -17.61 19.24 14.77
N ALA A 179 -18.51 18.28 14.97
CA ALA A 179 -19.15 17.95 16.24
C ALA A 179 -18.29 17.04 17.14
N SER A 180 -17.28 16.35 16.60
CA SER A 180 -16.47 15.38 17.33
C SER A 180 -15.48 16.05 18.32
N PRO A 181 -15.26 15.40 19.48
CA PRO A 181 -14.23 15.84 20.43
C PRO A 181 -12.84 15.76 19.81
N ALA A 182 -11.87 16.44 20.40
CA ALA A 182 -10.47 16.28 20.01
C ALA A 182 -10.00 14.84 20.29
N THR A 183 -9.18 14.29 19.39
CA THR A 183 -8.54 12.99 19.59
C THR A 183 -7.19 13.17 20.31
N PRO A 184 -6.64 12.10 20.90
CA PRO A 184 -5.27 12.12 21.40
C PRO A 184 -4.26 12.48 20.30
N VAL A 185 -3.08 12.94 20.73
CA VAL A 185 -1.93 13.13 19.85
C VAL A 185 -1.48 11.78 19.29
N LEU A 186 -1.06 11.77 18.03
CA LEU A 186 -0.53 10.60 17.36
C LEU A 186 0.74 10.08 18.07
N THR A 187 0.76 8.80 18.38
CA THR A 187 1.99 8.13 18.87
C THR A 187 2.82 7.56 17.72
N ASP A 188 2.17 7.21 16.61
CA ASP A 188 2.76 6.63 15.41
C ASP A 188 2.24 7.31 14.14
N MET A 189 3.00 7.18 13.06
CA MET A 189 2.67 7.77 11.77
C MET A 189 1.51 6.99 11.11
N PRO A 190 0.37 7.63 10.78
CA PRO A 190 -0.75 6.97 10.13
C PRO A 190 -0.44 6.54 8.70
N TYR A 191 -1.25 5.62 8.16
CA TYR A 191 -1.12 5.12 6.79
C TYR A 191 -1.62 6.09 5.72
N GLY A 192 -2.35 7.13 6.12
CA GLY A 192 -2.90 8.11 5.20
C GLY A 192 -3.61 9.25 5.90
N GLY A 193 -4.15 10.16 5.11
CA GLY A 193 -4.95 11.25 5.64
C GLY A 193 -5.77 11.96 4.57
N VAL A 194 -6.85 12.58 5.02
CA VAL A 194 -7.76 13.39 4.21
C VAL A 194 -7.92 14.78 4.82
N HIS A 195 -7.89 15.80 3.99
CA HIS A 195 -8.21 17.17 4.37
C HIS A 195 -9.42 17.66 3.56
N PHE A 196 -10.45 18.11 4.26
CA PHE A 196 -11.64 18.70 3.68
C PHE A 196 -11.60 20.23 3.79
N ASP A 197 -11.74 20.91 2.65
CA ASP A 197 -11.91 22.37 2.59
C ASP A 197 -13.25 22.71 1.90
N PRO A 198 -14.33 22.95 2.68
CA PRO A 198 -15.63 23.34 2.14
C PRO A 198 -15.63 24.69 1.41
N GLY A 199 -14.71 25.59 1.77
CA GLY A 199 -14.62 26.92 1.18
C GLY A 199 -14.14 26.88 -0.27
N THR A 200 -13.17 26.00 -0.55
CA THR A 200 -12.65 25.77 -1.91
C THR A 200 -13.28 24.55 -2.61
N ARG A 201 -14.06 23.75 -1.88
CA ARG A 201 -14.58 22.44 -2.32
C ARG A 201 -13.46 21.51 -2.77
N THR A 202 -12.41 21.42 -1.97
CA THR A 202 -11.26 20.56 -2.22
C THR A 202 -11.16 19.46 -1.17
N VAL A 203 -10.88 18.24 -1.64
CA VAL A 203 -10.40 17.16 -0.78
C VAL A 203 -8.94 16.90 -1.12
N SER A 204 -8.04 17.08 -0.17
CA SER A 204 -6.64 16.62 -0.32
C SER A 204 -6.50 15.25 0.32
N LEU A 205 -5.80 14.34 -0.36
CA LEU A 205 -5.61 12.96 0.12
C LEU A 205 -4.15 12.53 -0.07
N TRP A 206 -3.60 11.87 0.95
CA TRP A 206 -2.34 11.12 0.86
C TRP A 206 -2.49 9.74 1.51
N ALA A 207 -1.72 8.76 1.04
CA ALA A 207 -1.69 7.40 1.56
C ALA A 207 -0.39 6.67 1.17
N VAL A 208 0.10 5.81 2.06
CA VAL A 208 1.15 4.80 1.76
C VAL A 208 0.58 3.42 1.46
N GLN A 209 -0.74 3.30 1.47
CA GLN A 209 -1.48 2.14 1.03
C GLN A 209 -2.19 2.44 -0.29
N THR A 210 -2.71 1.41 -0.92
CA THR A 210 -3.56 1.54 -2.10
C THR A 210 -4.86 2.26 -1.74
N VAL A 211 -5.30 3.14 -2.62
CA VAL A 211 -6.56 3.86 -2.58
C VAL A 211 -7.27 3.53 -3.90
N ALA A 212 -7.97 2.40 -3.92
CA ALA A 212 -8.64 1.92 -5.12
C ALA A 212 -9.61 2.99 -5.66
N GLY A 213 -9.55 3.19 -6.99
CA GLY A 213 -10.33 4.16 -7.75
C GLY A 213 -10.08 5.62 -7.45
N ILE A 214 -8.95 5.96 -6.81
CA ILE A 214 -8.56 7.36 -6.59
C ILE A 214 -8.46 8.16 -7.91
N HIS A 215 -8.21 7.47 -9.03
CA HIS A 215 -8.11 8.07 -10.35
C HIS A 215 -9.45 8.15 -11.11
N ASP A 216 -10.54 7.66 -10.53
CA ASP A 216 -11.89 7.72 -11.12
C ASP A 216 -12.67 8.96 -10.67
N TRP A 217 -11.98 9.92 -10.05
CA TRP A 217 -12.59 11.15 -9.55
C TRP A 217 -13.39 11.88 -10.65
N PRO A 218 -14.59 12.42 -10.34
CA PRO A 218 -15.22 12.45 -9.02
C PRO A 218 -15.85 11.12 -8.60
N LEU A 219 -15.68 10.79 -7.31
CA LEU A 219 -16.38 9.68 -6.67
C LEU A 219 -17.85 10.07 -6.38
N PRO A 220 -18.78 9.09 -6.28
CA PRO A 220 -20.18 9.35 -5.94
C PRO A 220 -20.33 10.26 -4.71
N GLY A 221 -21.08 11.36 -4.87
CA GLY A 221 -21.32 12.36 -3.81
C GLY A 221 -20.29 13.50 -3.74
N TRP A 222 -19.26 13.47 -4.57
CA TRP A 222 -18.17 14.46 -4.65
C TRP A 222 -18.10 15.19 -6.02
N GLU A 223 -19.17 15.17 -6.81
CA GLU A 223 -19.18 15.63 -8.21
C GLU A 223 -18.81 17.12 -8.38
N ASP A 224 -19.08 17.94 -7.37
CA ASP A 224 -18.78 19.38 -7.35
C ASP A 224 -17.48 19.72 -6.60
N TRP A 225 -16.66 18.73 -6.26
CA TRP A 225 -15.42 18.88 -5.50
C TRP A 225 -14.20 18.52 -6.36
N ALA A 226 -13.08 19.14 -6.05
CA ALA A 226 -11.78 18.79 -6.62
C ALA A 226 -11.04 17.82 -5.69
N LEU A 227 -10.38 16.83 -6.28
CA LEU A 227 -9.41 16.00 -5.58
C LEU A 227 -7.99 16.53 -5.82
N ASP A 228 -7.28 16.69 -4.73
CA ASP A 228 -5.87 17.03 -4.68
C ASP A 228 -5.10 15.83 -4.09
N PHE A 229 -4.87 14.83 -4.94
CA PHE A 229 -4.16 13.61 -4.55
C PHE A 229 -2.64 13.83 -4.54
N ARG A 230 -2.01 13.56 -3.40
CA ARG A 230 -0.59 13.84 -3.11
C ARG A 230 0.29 12.58 -3.07
N GLY A 231 -0.24 11.40 -3.40
CA GLY A 231 0.51 10.15 -3.24
C GLY A 231 0.78 9.89 -1.76
N ASP A 232 2.05 9.72 -1.38
CA ASP A 232 2.49 9.59 0.01
C ASP A 232 3.10 10.88 0.61
N ASP A 233 2.84 12.04 0.00
CA ASP A 233 3.26 13.33 0.57
C ASP A 233 2.22 13.88 1.55
N HIS A 234 2.51 13.75 2.84
CA HIS A 234 1.67 14.25 3.93
C HIS A 234 1.98 15.71 4.32
N THR A 235 3.00 16.34 3.71
CA THR A 235 3.56 17.63 4.16
C THR A 235 2.50 18.74 4.21
N LEU A 236 1.63 18.81 3.20
CA LEU A 236 0.55 19.78 3.15
C LEU A 236 -0.38 19.66 4.39
N GLN A 237 -0.78 18.44 4.74
CA GLN A 237 -1.69 18.24 5.88
C GLN A 237 -0.98 18.57 7.20
N ALA A 238 0.30 18.21 7.33
CA ALA A 238 1.11 18.55 8.51
C ALA A 238 1.27 20.08 8.68
N GLU A 239 1.52 20.83 7.60
CA GLU A 239 1.60 22.29 7.62
C GLU A 239 0.26 22.94 8.04
N LEU A 240 -0.86 22.39 7.57
CA LEU A 240 -2.20 22.88 7.88
C LEU A 240 -2.59 22.67 9.34
N LEU A 241 -2.14 21.58 9.96
CA LEU A 241 -2.54 21.18 11.31
C LEU A 241 -1.77 21.89 12.43
N GLN A 242 -0.72 22.67 12.09
CA GLN A 242 0.10 23.45 13.02
C GLN A 242 0.63 22.60 14.20
N ALA A 243 1.16 23.26 15.24
CA ALA A 243 1.84 22.58 16.37
C ALA A 243 0.91 21.73 17.25
N ASP A 244 -0.40 21.89 17.13
CA ASP A 244 -1.39 21.27 18.04
C ASP A 244 -1.72 19.82 17.65
N PHE A 245 -1.35 19.38 16.45
CA PHE A 245 -1.52 17.99 15.98
C PHE A 245 -0.29 17.53 15.17
N PRO A 246 0.87 17.36 15.82
CA PRO A 246 2.11 17.05 15.12
C PRO A 246 2.11 15.61 14.60
N PHE A 247 2.67 15.43 13.41
CA PHE A 247 2.89 14.11 12.84
C PHE A 247 4.18 13.51 13.40
N PRO A 248 4.18 12.26 13.86
CA PRO A 248 5.38 11.63 14.39
C PRO A 248 6.45 11.47 13.31
N GLU A 249 7.71 11.64 13.68
CA GLU A 249 8.82 11.34 12.78
C GLU A 249 8.99 9.82 12.65
N PRO A 250 8.95 9.26 11.43
CA PRO A 250 9.07 7.83 11.24
C PRO A 250 10.50 7.35 11.56
N PRO A 251 10.68 6.24 12.30
CA PRO A 251 12.00 5.74 12.68
C PRO A 251 12.71 5.03 11.51
N LEU A 252 13.07 5.78 10.46
CA LEU A 252 13.59 5.27 9.18
C LEU A 252 14.81 4.37 9.34
N ALA A 253 15.78 4.75 10.18
CA ALA A 253 16.97 3.94 10.42
C ALA A 253 16.63 2.58 11.07
N ALA A 254 15.58 2.51 11.89
CA ALA A 254 15.12 1.24 12.47
C ALA A 254 14.42 0.37 11.41
N ALA A 255 13.56 0.98 10.58
CA ALA A 255 12.89 0.29 9.47
C ALA A 255 13.88 -0.28 8.44
N LEU A 256 14.90 0.49 8.05
CA LEU A 256 15.97 0.02 7.17
C LEU A 256 16.75 -1.17 7.74
N ARG A 257 17.01 -1.18 9.07
CA ARG A 257 17.64 -2.33 9.74
C ARG A 257 16.74 -3.56 9.70
N ARG A 258 15.45 -3.42 10.05
CA ARG A 258 14.49 -4.52 9.95
C ARG A 258 14.43 -5.11 8.55
N LEU A 259 14.38 -4.24 7.53
CA LEU A 259 14.39 -4.66 6.12
C LEU A 259 15.67 -5.45 5.78
N GLY A 260 16.83 -4.98 6.24
CA GLY A 260 18.11 -5.67 6.06
C GLY A 260 18.23 -7.01 6.79
N ASP A 261 17.68 -7.10 8.00
CA ASP A 261 17.66 -8.31 8.82
C ASP A 261 16.72 -9.37 8.25
N GLY A 262 15.63 -8.94 7.60
CA GLY A 262 14.69 -9.82 6.89
C GLY A 262 15.28 -10.49 5.65
N LEU A 263 16.33 -9.91 5.04
CA LEU A 263 16.90 -10.40 3.78
C LEU A 263 17.42 -11.84 3.88
N GLY A 264 16.84 -12.71 3.05
CA GLY A 264 17.18 -14.14 2.98
C GLY A 264 16.46 -14.99 4.03
N THR A 265 15.56 -14.41 4.82
CA THR A 265 14.66 -15.19 5.66
C THR A 265 13.71 -15.98 4.76
N PRO A 266 13.74 -17.33 4.82
CA PRO A 266 12.84 -18.14 4.02
C PRO A 266 11.40 -17.83 4.43
N PRO A 267 10.43 -17.93 3.50
CA PRO A 267 9.02 -17.76 3.85
C PRO A 267 8.64 -18.78 4.94
N PRO A 268 7.69 -18.44 5.83
CA PRO A 268 7.20 -19.39 6.82
C PRO A 268 6.67 -20.64 6.11
N ASP A 269 7.00 -21.82 6.64
CA ASP A 269 6.43 -23.07 6.16
C ASP A 269 4.95 -23.12 6.58
N ASN A 270 4.07 -22.87 5.61
CA ASN A 270 2.63 -22.90 5.81
C ASN A 270 2.05 -24.34 5.78
N GLY A 271 2.84 -25.35 5.42
CA GLY A 271 2.41 -26.74 5.34
C GLY A 271 1.76 -27.26 6.64
N PRO A 272 2.38 -27.09 7.81
CA PRO A 272 1.78 -27.46 9.09
C PRO A 272 0.45 -26.74 9.40
N LEU A 273 0.35 -25.45 9.08
CA LEU A 273 -0.88 -24.67 9.27
C LEU A 273 -2.00 -25.16 8.36
N LEU A 274 -1.69 -25.42 7.08
CA LEU A 274 -2.66 -25.96 6.11
C LEU A 274 -3.11 -27.37 6.47
N ALA A 275 -2.20 -28.22 6.95
CA ALA A 275 -2.53 -29.56 7.43
C ALA A 275 -3.47 -29.52 8.64
N CYS A 276 -3.20 -28.61 9.59
CA CYS A 276 -4.08 -28.38 10.74
C CYS A 276 -5.46 -27.89 10.30
N ALA A 277 -5.51 -26.92 9.39
CA ALA A 277 -6.76 -26.39 8.85
C ALA A 277 -7.59 -27.45 8.09
N ALA A 278 -6.93 -28.32 7.31
CA ALA A 278 -7.59 -29.42 6.60
C ALA A 278 -8.14 -30.51 7.53
N ALA A 279 -7.53 -30.69 8.70
CA ALA A 279 -7.94 -31.68 9.69
C ALA A 279 -9.04 -31.17 10.65
N ALA A 280 -9.29 -29.86 10.69
CA ALA A 280 -10.31 -29.27 11.56
C ALA A 280 -11.73 -29.67 11.13
N SER A 281 -12.63 -29.86 12.10
CA SER A 281 -14.06 -30.01 11.79
C SER A 281 -14.66 -28.64 11.49
N GLY A 282 -15.26 -28.47 10.32
CA GLY A 282 -15.98 -27.25 9.97
C GLY A 282 -17.28 -27.10 10.75
N PRO A 283 -17.86 -25.88 10.77
CA PRO A 283 -19.17 -25.63 11.37
C PRO A 283 -20.22 -26.61 10.82
N GLY A 284 -21.01 -27.22 11.70
CA GLY A 284 -22.03 -28.18 11.31
C GLY A 284 -21.50 -29.50 10.72
N GLY A 285 -20.23 -29.84 10.93
CA GLY A 285 -19.62 -31.07 10.41
C GLY A 285 -19.14 -30.99 8.96
N ALA A 286 -19.05 -29.78 8.40
CA ALA A 286 -18.47 -29.57 7.09
C ALA A 286 -16.99 -29.98 7.06
N THR A 287 -16.53 -30.56 5.95
CA THR A 287 -15.11 -30.85 5.74
C THR A 287 -14.44 -29.62 5.11
N PRO A 288 -13.42 -29.02 5.74
CA PRO A 288 -12.68 -27.94 5.14
C PRO A 288 -11.94 -28.42 3.88
N VAL A 289 -11.95 -27.60 2.85
CA VAL A 289 -11.24 -27.87 1.59
C VAL A 289 -10.09 -26.88 1.46
N VAL A 290 -8.88 -27.39 1.25
CA VAL A 290 -7.71 -26.57 0.95
C VAL A 290 -7.62 -26.39 -0.56
N THR A 291 -7.60 -25.14 -1.01
CA THR A 291 -7.39 -24.81 -2.42
C THR A 291 -6.02 -25.32 -2.87
N PRO A 292 -5.89 -26.05 -4.01
CA PRO A 292 -4.60 -26.58 -4.46
C PRO A 292 -3.50 -25.52 -4.60
N ALA A 293 -3.86 -24.28 -4.95
CA ALA A 293 -2.93 -23.17 -5.03
C ALA A 293 -2.24 -22.84 -3.69
N ALA A 294 -2.89 -23.10 -2.55
CA ALA A 294 -2.31 -22.88 -1.23
C ALA A 294 -1.18 -23.86 -0.90
N LEU A 295 -1.13 -25.01 -1.58
CA LEU A 295 -0.08 -26.02 -1.41
C LEU A 295 1.19 -25.72 -2.22
N ILE A 296 1.15 -24.70 -3.08
CA ILE A 296 2.29 -24.30 -3.89
C ILE A 296 3.02 -23.20 -3.13
N PRO A 297 4.25 -23.44 -2.64
CA PRO A 297 5.03 -22.42 -1.95
C PRO A 297 5.40 -21.26 -2.90
N HIS A 298 5.63 -20.08 -2.34
CA HIS A 298 6.29 -18.99 -3.07
C HIS A 298 7.79 -19.28 -3.10
N GLU A 299 8.27 -19.82 -4.22
CA GLU A 299 9.68 -20.13 -4.47
C GLU A 299 10.22 -19.19 -5.55
N PRO A 300 10.64 -17.96 -5.19
CA PRO A 300 11.26 -17.06 -6.16
C PRO A 300 12.59 -17.64 -6.62
N ALA A 301 12.98 -17.37 -7.88
CA ALA A 301 14.33 -17.72 -8.32
C ALA A 301 15.38 -16.98 -7.48
N ASP A 302 16.39 -17.73 -7.03
CA ASP A 302 17.46 -17.16 -6.22
C ASP A 302 18.17 -15.99 -6.93
N PRO A 303 18.51 -14.92 -6.19
CA PRO A 303 19.38 -13.89 -6.73
C PRO A 303 20.78 -14.47 -6.98
N THR A 304 21.47 -13.91 -7.96
CA THR A 304 22.89 -14.20 -8.19
C THR A 304 23.70 -13.83 -6.94
N PRO A 305 24.86 -14.46 -6.66
CA PRO A 305 25.64 -14.15 -5.46
C PRO A 305 26.05 -12.67 -5.30
N ALA A 306 26.11 -11.92 -6.40
CA ALA A 306 26.47 -10.50 -6.38
C ALA A 306 25.32 -9.57 -5.94
N GLU A 307 24.07 -9.94 -6.23
CA GLU A 307 22.91 -9.07 -5.98
C GLU A 307 22.62 -8.88 -4.47
N PRO A 308 22.63 -9.92 -3.60
CA PRO A 308 22.48 -9.73 -2.16
C PRO A 308 23.61 -8.92 -1.53
N VAL A 309 24.84 -9.03 -2.07
CA VAL A 309 25.98 -8.24 -1.60
C VAL A 309 25.77 -6.76 -1.91
N ALA A 310 25.35 -6.44 -3.13
CA ALA A 310 25.03 -5.07 -3.53
C ALA A 310 23.85 -4.49 -2.72
N LEU A 311 22.79 -5.28 -2.52
CA LEU A 311 21.62 -4.89 -1.73
C LEU A 311 22.00 -4.58 -0.26
N ARG A 312 22.76 -5.48 0.40
CA ARG A 312 23.22 -5.24 1.78
C ARG A 312 24.11 -3.99 1.88
N ALA A 313 24.95 -3.75 0.88
CA ALA A 313 25.76 -2.53 0.83
C ALA A 313 24.89 -1.27 0.72
N ALA A 314 23.85 -1.29 -0.14
CA ALA A 314 22.90 -0.18 -0.28
C ALA A 314 22.14 0.12 1.02
N ILE A 315 21.62 -0.91 1.69
CA ILE A 315 20.92 -0.76 2.97
C ILE A 315 21.86 -0.22 4.04
N THR A 316 23.09 -0.74 4.14
CA THR A 316 24.08 -0.27 5.12
C THR A 316 24.39 1.22 4.93
N ALA A 317 24.53 1.68 3.69
CA ALA A 317 24.74 3.10 3.39
C ALA A 317 23.53 3.95 3.81
N LEU A 318 22.31 3.52 3.48
CA LEU A 318 21.09 4.23 3.87
C LEU A 318 20.89 4.28 5.39
N VAL A 319 21.24 3.21 6.13
CA VAL A 319 21.19 3.21 7.60
C VAL A 319 22.17 4.23 8.18
N ALA A 320 23.37 4.38 7.59
CA ALA A 320 24.33 5.38 8.01
C ALA A 320 23.82 6.81 7.74
N GLU A 321 23.29 7.05 6.54
CA GLU A 321 22.71 8.34 6.14
C GLU A 321 21.53 8.73 7.05
N ALA A 322 20.63 7.80 7.35
CA ALA A 322 19.46 8.05 8.21
C ALA A 322 19.79 8.20 9.71
N ALA A 323 21.03 7.87 10.13
CA ALA A 323 21.48 8.03 11.51
C ALA A 323 22.25 9.33 11.74
N GLU A 324 22.61 10.06 10.68
CA GLU A 324 23.23 11.37 10.80
C GLU A 324 22.19 12.40 11.25
N PRO A 325 22.46 13.20 12.30
CA PRO A 325 21.55 14.25 12.70
C PRO A 325 21.43 15.28 11.56
N LEU A 326 20.18 15.63 11.21
CA LEU A 326 19.90 16.74 10.29
C LEU A 326 20.55 18.01 10.85
N SER A 327 21.67 18.41 10.26
CA SER A 327 22.48 19.58 10.65
C SER A 327 21.89 20.89 10.16
#